data_AF-A0A212C9I7-F1
#
_entry.id   AF-A0A212C9I7-F1
#
_cell.length_a   1.000
_cell.length_b   1.000
_cell.length_c   1.000
_cell.angle_alpha   90.00
_cell.angle_beta   90.00
_cell.angle_gamma   90.00
#
_symmetry.space_group_name_H-M   'P 1'
#
loop_
_entity.id
_entity.type
_entity.pdbx_description
1 polymer ?
#
loop_
_entity_poly.entity_id
_entity_poly.type
_entity_poly.pdbx_seq_one_letter_code
_entity_poly.pdbx_strand_id
1 'polypeptide(L)'
;MAVWSGVNVAGVSLQKLNPEMGTDNDSENWKEVHKMVVESAYEVIKLKGYTNWATGLSVADLIESMLKNLSRIHPVSTMVKGMYGIENEVFLSLPCILNARGLTSVINHKLKDKEVAQLKKSADTLWGIQKDLKDL
;
A
#
# COMPACT_ATOMS: atom_id res chain seq x y z
N MET A 1 4.62 -2.60 -4.04
CA MET A 1 4.11 -3.99 -3.93
C MET A 1 2.61 -3.97 -4.17
N ALA A 2 2.11 -4.93 -4.96
CA ALA A 2 0.68 -5.20 -5.11
C ALA A 2 0.33 -6.52 -4.41
N VAL A 3 -0.79 -6.55 -3.69
CA VAL A 3 -1.31 -7.75 -3.02
C VAL A 3 -2.29 -8.45 -3.96
N TRP A 4 -1.79 -9.18 -4.95
CA TRP A 4 -2.60 -9.87 -5.95
C TRP A 4 -3.54 -10.92 -5.35
N SER A 5 -3.15 -11.52 -4.21
CA SER A 5 -3.97 -12.49 -3.49
C SER A 5 -5.27 -11.90 -2.93
N GLY A 6 -5.30 -10.58 -2.69
CA GLY A 6 -6.46 -9.85 -2.18
C GLY A 6 -7.35 -9.24 -3.26
N VAL A 7 -6.93 -9.25 -4.54
CA VAL A 7 -7.68 -8.61 -5.63
C VAL A 7 -8.93 -9.42 -5.95
N ASN A 8 -10.08 -8.75 -5.92
CA ASN A 8 -11.39 -9.37 -6.13
C ASN A 8 -12.41 -8.39 -6.70
N VAL A 9 -13.47 -8.92 -7.31
CA VAL A 9 -14.68 -8.19 -7.69
C VAL A 9 -15.88 -8.94 -7.11
N ALA A 10 -16.74 -8.25 -6.36
CA ALA A 10 -17.87 -8.86 -5.64
C ALA A 10 -17.46 -10.07 -4.77
N GLY A 11 -16.26 -10.03 -4.18
CA GLY A 11 -15.71 -11.14 -3.38
C GLY A 11 -15.13 -12.31 -4.18
N VAL A 12 -15.26 -12.30 -5.51
CA VAL A 12 -14.65 -13.31 -6.39
C VAL A 12 -13.20 -12.94 -6.64
N SER A 13 -12.28 -13.77 -6.13
CA SER A 13 -10.84 -13.55 -6.29
C SER A 13 -10.42 -13.69 -7.75
N LEU A 14 -9.77 -12.64 -8.28
CA LEU A 14 -9.26 -12.67 -9.65
C LEU A 14 -8.10 -13.65 -9.80
N GLN A 15 -7.29 -13.83 -8.77
CA GLN A 15 -6.20 -14.81 -8.80
C GLN A 15 -6.68 -16.26 -8.77
N LYS A 16 -7.93 -16.53 -8.37
CA LYS A 16 -8.54 -17.86 -8.55
C LYS A 16 -8.97 -18.12 -9.99
N LEU A 17 -9.32 -17.06 -10.73
CA LEU A 17 -9.72 -17.14 -12.14
C LEU A 17 -8.50 -17.19 -13.06
N ASN A 18 -7.48 -16.38 -12.76
CA ASN A 18 -6.17 -16.39 -13.41
C ASN A 18 -5.07 -16.62 -12.35
N PRO A 19 -4.63 -17.88 -12.13
CA PRO A 19 -3.59 -18.20 -11.15
C PRO A 19 -2.24 -17.52 -11.41
N GLU A 20 -1.93 -17.23 -12.67
CA GLU A 20 -0.70 -16.56 -13.08
C GLU A 20 -0.80 -15.03 -12.93
N MET A 21 -1.96 -14.47 -12.57
CA MET A 21 -2.18 -13.03 -12.43
C MET A 21 -1.11 -12.37 -11.54
N GLY A 22 -0.48 -11.34 -12.09
CA GLY A 22 0.58 -10.59 -11.41
C GLY A 22 1.97 -11.25 -11.47
N THR A 23 2.13 -12.36 -12.19
CA THR A 23 3.42 -12.97 -12.52
C THR A 23 3.88 -12.57 -13.93
N ASP A 24 5.09 -12.97 -14.32
CA ASP A 24 5.62 -12.75 -15.67
C ASP A 24 5.01 -13.70 -16.72
N ASN A 25 4.36 -14.79 -16.30
CA ASN A 25 3.70 -15.75 -17.19
C ASN A 25 2.24 -15.38 -17.50
N ASP A 26 1.74 -14.30 -16.89
CA ASP A 26 0.39 -13.83 -17.10
C ASP A 26 0.20 -13.31 -18.53
N SER A 27 -0.61 -14.02 -19.33
CA SER A 27 -0.91 -13.62 -20.72
C SER A 27 -1.62 -12.27 -20.82
N GLU A 28 -2.34 -11.86 -19.78
CA GLU A 28 -3.01 -10.56 -19.70
C GLU A 28 -2.10 -9.46 -19.13
N ASN A 29 -0.90 -9.83 -18.66
CA ASN A 29 0.13 -8.94 -18.15
C ASN A 29 -0.37 -7.97 -17.06
N TRP A 30 -1.16 -8.45 -16.09
CA TRP A 30 -1.71 -7.62 -15.02
C TRP A 30 -0.66 -6.90 -14.18
N LYS A 31 0.60 -7.38 -14.18
CA LYS A 31 1.72 -6.67 -13.54
C LYS A 31 1.90 -5.25 -14.10
N GLU A 32 1.53 -5.01 -15.36
CA GLU A 32 1.59 -3.68 -15.98
C GLU A 32 0.69 -2.69 -15.26
N VAL A 33 -0.46 -3.13 -14.73
CA VAL A 33 -1.34 -2.27 -13.92
C VAL A 33 -0.59 -1.76 -12.68
N HIS A 34 0.16 -2.62 -12.00
CA HIS A 34 0.98 -2.18 -10.86
C HIS A 34 2.10 -1.23 -11.29
N LYS A 35 2.74 -1.52 -12.43
CA LYS A 35 3.78 -0.66 -12.99
C LYS A 35 3.25 0.73 -13.33
N MET A 36 2.08 0.83 -13.96
CA MET A 36 1.38 2.09 -14.22
C MET A 36 1.09 2.85 -12.92
N VAL A 37 0.70 2.17 -11.84
CA VAL A 37 0.52 2.84 -10.52
C VAL A 37 1.83 3.46 -10.04
N VAL A 38 2.95 2.74 -10.13
CA VAL A 38 4.28 3.26 -9.74
C VAL A 38 4.72 4.43 -10.62
N GLU A 39 4.48 4.35 -11.93
CA GLU A 39 4.93 5.34 -12.91
C GLU A 39 4.01 6.56 -13.02
N SER A 40 2.75 6.45 -12.58
CA SER A 40 1.72 7.49 -12.73
C SER A 40 2.14 8.86 -12.21
N ALA A 41 2.83 8.92 -11.06
CA ALA A 41 3.30 10.18 -10.51
C ALA A 41 4.32 10.87 -11.43
N TYR A 42 5.26 10.09 -11.99
CA TYR A 42 6.28 10.60 -12.90
C TYR A 42 5.67 11.08 -14.21
N GLU A 43 4.68 10.35 -14.75
CA GLU A 43 3.98 10.74 -15.97
C GLU A 43 3.23 12.06 -15.80
N VAL A 44 2.47 12.22 -14.71
CA VAL A 44 1.74 13.48 -14.44
C VAL A 44 2.70 14.64 -14.22
N ILE A 45 3.81 14.43 -13.50
CA ILE A 45 4.85 15.45 -13.31
C ILE A 45 5.47 15.84 -14.66
N LYS A 46 5.76 14.87 -15.53
CA LYS A 46 6.32 15.15 -16.86
C LYS A 46 5.38 16.01 -17.72
N LEU A 47 4.06 15.80 -17.61
CA LEU A 47 3.07 16.49 -18.45
C LEU A 47 2.61 17.84 -17.86
N LYS A 48 2.38 17.91 -16.54
CA LYS A 48 1.79 19.08 -15.86
C LYS A 48 2.78 19.82 -14.95
N GLY A 49 3.92 19.21 -14.62
CA GLY A 49 4.94 19.75 -13.71
C GLY A 49 4.77 19.36 -12.24
N TYR A 50 3.57 18.90 -11.82
CA TYR A 50 3.28 18.51 -10.43
C TYR A 50 1.99 17.68 -10.32
N THR A 51 1.83 16.96 -9.20
CA THR A 51 0.59 16.25 -8.82
C THR A 51 -0.12 17.02 -7.70
N ASN A 52 -1.46 17.11 -7.73
CA ASN A 52 -2.20 17.83 -6.66
C ASN A 52 -3.62 17.30 -6.45
N TRP A 53 -4.41 17.15 -7.52
CA TRP A 53 -5.84 16.82 -7.40
C TRP A 53 -6.11 15.44 -6.79
N ALA A 54 -5.45 14.39 -7.30
CA ALA A 54 -5.62 13.03 -6.80
C ALA A 54 -5.20 12.90 -5.32
N THR A 55 -4.05 13.50 -4.96
CA THR A 55 -3.58 13.54 -3.57
C THR A 55 -4.53 14.33 -2.67
N GLY A 56 -5.04 15.48 -3.14
CA GLY A 56 -6.01 16.29 -2.39
C GLY A 56 -7.30 15.54 -2.10
N LEU A 57 -7.83 14.79 -3.07
CA LEU A 57 -9.01 13.93 -2.88
C LEU A 57 -8.72 12.77 -1.92
N SER A 58 -7.55 12.13 -2.03
CA SER A 58 -7.13 11.08 -1.10
C SER A 58 -7.05 11.59 0.35
N VAL A 59 -6.45 12.77 0.57
CA VAL A 59 -6.40 13.41 1.89
C VAL A 59 -7.81 13.74 2.40
N ALA A 60 -8.69 14.27 1.55
CA ALA A 60 -10.08 14.55 1.93
C ALA A 60 -10.83 13.28 2.37
N ASP A 61 -10.61 12.14 1.72
CA ASP A 61 -11.23 10.85 2.08
C ASP A 61 -10.74 10.31 3.44
N LEU A 62 -9.43 10.45 3.73
CA LEU A 62 -8.88 10.15 5.06
C LEU A 62 -9.50 11.05 6.13
N ILE A 63 -9.56 12.36 5.87
CA ILE A 63 -10.14 13.35 6.79
C ILE A 63 -11.62 13.06 7.03
N GLU A 64 -12.40 12.71 6.02
CA GLU A 64 -13.80 12.36 6.17
C GLU A 64 -13.99 11.18 7.14
N SER A 65 -13.14 10.16 7.03
CA SER A 65 -13.18 9.00 7.93
C SER A 65 -12.95 9.36 9.38
N MET A 66 -12.01 10.30 9.62
CA MET A 66 -11.67 10.78 10.96
C MET A 66 -12.78 11.69 11.51
N LEU A 67 -13.16 12.73 10.76
CA LEU A 67 -14.15 13.72 11.22
C LEU A 67 -15.54 13.11 11.45
N LYS A 68 -15.96 12.17 10.61
CA LYS A 68 -17.26 11.50 10.74
C LYS A 68 -17.19 10.20 11.56
N ASN A 69 -16.04 9.88 12.17
CA ASN A 69 -15.85 8.69 13.00
C ASN A 69 -16.25 7.36 12.31
N LEU A 70 -15.97 7.22 11.01
CA LEU A 70 -16.56 6.16 10.18
C LEU A 70 -15.94 4.78 10.37
N SER A 71 -14.79 4.67 11.04
CA SER A 71 -14.05 3.40 11.21
C SER A 71 -13.82 2.67 9.88
N ARG A 72 -13.48 3.43 8.83
CA ARG A 72 -13.18 2.90 7.49
C ARG A 72 -11.75 2.38 7.42
N ILE A 73 -11.54 1.38 6.56
CA ILE A 73 -10.21 0.80 6.32
C ILE A 73 -9.52 1.55 5.20
N HIS A 74 -8.32 2.08 5.45
CA HIS A 74 -7.49 2.76 4.47
C HIS A 74 -6.05 2.25 4.49
N PRO A 75 -5.37 2.14 3.34
CA PRO A 75 -3.95 1.85 3.30
C PRO A 75 -3.15 3.12 3.66
N VAL A 76 -2.80 3.29 4.93
CA VAL A 76 -2.05 4.44 5.44
C VAL A 76 -0.76 4.00 6.13
N SER A 77 0.23 4.89 6.13
CA SER A 77 1.53 4.64 6.76
C SER A 77 1.39 4.50 8.28
N THR A 78 1.87 3.38 8.82
CA THR A 78 1.88 3.08 10.26
C THR A 78 3.16 2.33 10.63
N MET A 79 3.50 2.28 11.91
CA MET A 79 4.63 1.50 12.40
C MET A 79 4.35 0.01 12.20
N VAL A 80 5.23 -0.68 11.47
CA VAL A 80 5.04 -2.11 11.12
C VAL A 80 5.96 -3.07 11.88
N LYS A 81 6.68 -2.55 12.89
CA LYS A 81 7.54 -3.36 13.76
C LYS A 81 6.75 -4.50 14.41
N GLY A 82 7.29 -5.71 14.33
CA GLY A 82 6.66 -6.95 14.78
C GLY A 82 5.68 -7.57 13.78
N MET A 83 5.36 -6.90 12.67
CA MET A 83 4.47 -7.43 11.64
C MET A 83 5.26 -8.08 10.51
N TYR A 84 4.76 -9.20 10.00
CA TYR A 84 5.35 -9.93 8.85
C TYR A 84 6.86 -10.21 8.99
N GLY A 85 7.39 -10.31 10.23
CA GLY A 85 8.81 -10.52 10.51
C GLY A 85 9.70 -9.30 10.24
N ILE A 86 9.15 -8.08 10.35
CA ILE A 86 9.90 -6.81 10.30
C ILE A 86 10.24 -6.40 11.73
N GLU A 87 11.52 -6.22 12.05
CA GLU A 87 11.97 -5.91 13.41
C GLU A 87 12.30 -4.42 13.63
N ASN A 88 12.63 -3.71 12.55
CA ASN A 88 13.01 -2.30 12.59
C ASN A 88 11.79 -1.38 12.75
N GLU A 89 12.01 -0.20 13.33
CA GLU A 89 10.99 0.85 13.47
C GLU A 89 10.83 1.61 12.16
N VAL A 90 10.13 0.99 11.21
CA VAL A 90 9.82 1.54 9.90
C VAL A 90 8.32 1.77 9.76
N PHE A 91 7.98 2.82 9.01
CA PHE A 91 6.60 3.19 8.71
C PHE A 91 6.27 2.85 7.26
N LEU A 92 5.27 2.00 7.07
CA LEU A 92 4.81 1.51 5.77
C LEU A 92 3.29 1.50 5.72
N SER A 93 2.74 1.58 4.50
CA SER A 93 1.30 1.54 4.31
C SER A 93 0.75 0.12 4.52
N LEU A 94 -0.11 -0.04 5.53
CA LEU A 94 -0.93 -1.22 5.75
C LEU A 94 -2.41 -0.82 5.85
N PRO A 95 -3.36 -1.74 5.61
CA PRO A 95 -4.78 -1.43 5.78
C PRO A 95 -5.06 -1.18 7.26
N CYS A 96 -5.49 0.03 7.60
CA CYS A 96 -5.73 0.46 8.98
C CYS A 96 -7.15 0.97 9.15
N ILE A 97 -7.73 0.77 10.34
CA ILE A 97 -9.03 1.33 10.70
C ILE A 97 -8.82 2.77 11.18
N LEU A 98 -9.36 3.74 10.43
CA LEU A 98 -9.34 5.16 10.80
C LEU A 98 -10.72 5.64 11.26
N ASN A 99 -10.73 6.35 12.39
CA ASN A 99 -11.91 7.03 12.93
C ASN A 99 -11.51 8.30 13.69
N ALA A 100 -12.38 8.86 14.54
CA ALA A 100 -12.12 10.12 15.23
C ALA A 100 -10.92 10.07 16.20
N ARG A 101 -10.45 8.87 16.57
CA ARG A 101 -9.24 8.66 17.39
C ARG A 101 -7.97 8.49 16.54
N GLY A 102 -8.05 8.72 15.24
CA GLY A 102 -6.98 8.45 14.29
C GLY A 102 -6.92 6.97 13.92
N LEU A 103 -5.71 6.40 13.86
CA LEU A 103 -5.48 4.99 13.60
C LEU A 103 -5.80 4.17 14.86
N THR A 104 -6.76 3.25 14.76
CA THR A 104 -7.21 2.44 15.91
C THR A 104 -6.78 0.99 15.84
N SER A 105 -6.59 0.45 14.65
CA SER A 105 -6.17 -0.93 14.45
C SER A 105 -5.53 -1.11 13.08
N VAL A 106 -4.63 -2.07 12.96
CA VAL A 106 -4.04 -2.49 11.69
C VAL A 106 -4.61 -3.86 11.33
N ILE A 107 -5.11 -3.99 10.11
CA ILE A 107 -5.64 -5.25 9.59
C ILE A 107 -4.46 -6.15 9.21
N ASN A 108 -4.30 -7.26 9.92
CA ASN A 108 -3.32 -8.27 9.59
C ASN A 108 -3.84 -9.17 8.47
N HIS A 109 -3.54 -8.79 7.22
CA HIS A 109 -3.95 -9.52 6.04
C HIS A 109 -3.05 -10.75 5.81
N LYS A 110 -3.62 -11.88 5.40
CA LYS A 110 -2.82 -13.06 5.06
C LYS A 110 -2.18 -12.86 3.69
N LEU A 111 -0.89 -12.53 3.69
CA LEU A 111 -0.07 -12.39 2.49
C LEU A 111 0.58 -13.72 2.11
N LYS A 112 0.80 -13.94 0.81
CA LYS A 112 1.64 -15.05 0.31
C LYS A 112 3.12 -14.79 0.61
N ASP A 113 3.95 -15.83 0.60
CA ASP A 113 5.38 -15.69 0.91
C ASP A 113 6.11 -14.70 -0.01
N LYS A 114 5.81 -14.73 -1.31
CA LYS A 114 6.33 -13.75 -2.29
C LYS A 114 5.91 -12.32 -1.96
N GLU A 115 4.68 -12.16 -1.49
CA GLU A 115 4.11 -10.88 -1.09
C GLU A 115 4.79 -10.37 0.19
N VAL A 116 4.93 -11.21 1.21
CA VAL A 116 5.68 -10.90 2.43
C VAL A 116 7.13 -10.50 2.12
N ALA A 117 7.80 -11.22 1.22
CA ALA A 117 9.17 -10.90 0.81
C ALA A 117 9.28 -9.52 0.15
N GLN A 118 8.30 -9.14 -0.68
CA GLN A 118 8.25 -7.80 -1.28
C GLN A 118 8.00 -6.71 -0.25
N LEU A 119 7.10 -6.95 0.72
CA LEU A 119 6.85 -6.01 1.82
C LEU A 119 8.11 -5.80 2.67
N LYS A 120 8.81 -6.88 3.04
CA LYS A 120 10.10 -6.82 3.74
C LYS A 120 11.14 -6.03 2.96
N LYS A 121 11.27 -6.28 1.65
CA LYS A 121 12.19 -5.52 0.79
C LYS A 121 11.89 -4.01 0.82
N SER A 122 10.61 -3.62 0.79
CA SER A 122 10.20 -2.22 0.94
C SER A 122 10.57 -1.67 2.32
N ALA A 123 10.40 -2.46 3.39
CA ALA A 123 10.79 -2.10 4.74
C ALA A 123 12.29 -1.86 4.86
N ASP A 124 13.11 -2.78 4.33
CA ASP A 124 14.57 -2.68 4.34
C ASP A 124 15.06 -1.46 3.55
N THR A 125 14.41 -1.15 2.42
CA THR A 125 14.74 0.03 1.61
C THR A 125 14.52 1.32 2.39
N LEU A 126 13.38 1.46 3.08
CA LEU A 126 13.09 2.65 3.88
C LEU A 126 13.98 2.73 5.11
N TRP A 127 14.15 1.62 5.82
CA TRP A 127 15.01 1.56 7.00
C TRP A 127 16.47 1.92 6.65
N GLY A 128 16.95 1.46 5.50
CA GLY A 128 18.28 1.77 5.00
C GLY A 128 18.55 3.27 4.86
N ILE A 129 17.52 4.09 4.63
CA ILE A 129 17.60 5.55 4.59
C ILE A 129 17.33 6.16 5.97
N GLN A 130 16.29 5.67 6.67
CA GLN A 130 15.86 6.21 7.96
C GLN A 130 16.93 6.11 9.04
N LYS A 131 17.69 5.02 9.07
CA LYS A 131 18.75 4.78 10.07
C LYS A 131 19.88 5.82 10.04
N ASP A 132 20.07 6.49 8.89
CA ASP A 132 21.14 7.46 8.67
C ASP A 132 20.65 8.90 8.92
N LEU A 133 19.35 9.09 9.21
CA LEU A 133 18.82 10.37 9.63
C LEU A 133 19.38 10.72 11.01
N LYS A 134 19.97 11.91 11.14
CA LYS A 134 20.41 12.45 12.43
C LYS A 134 19.27 13.27 13.03
N ASP A 135 19.20 13.27 14.36
CA ASP A 135 18.31 14.18 15.08
C ASP A 135 18.60 15.63 14.64
N LEU A 136 17.53 16.34 14.26
CA LEU A 136 17.52 17.76 13.92
C LEU A 136 17.48 18.62 15.20
#